data_AF-A0A223KNS6-F1
#
_entry.id   AF-A0A223KNS6-F1
#
_cell.length_a   1.000
_cell.length_b   1.000
_cell.length_c   1.000
_cell.angle_alpha   90.00
_cell.angle_beta   90.00
_cell.angle_gamma   90.00
#
_symmetry.space_group_name_H-M   'P 1'
#
loop_
_entity.id
_entity.type
_entity.pdbx_description
1 polymer ?
#
loop_
_entity_poly.entity_id
_entity_poly.type
_entity_poly.pdbx_seq_one_letter_code
_entity_poly.pdbx_strand_id
1 'polypeptide(L)'
;MSTKLREYIAIGCLLVINITVFLGLIDLLFPDNPTMTAGVLAFIGSIIGGGLTLMGVRWTLKKQANDRYIIEFPKKKQSLDTIIDNLTKINREDHSYVSYNFGPNEYDLSKFLRELKITATNVDGVVYNSIVDLEKTFKVYFEQVELYKEYQNVHQVGWTPLLTEESYLKLEQLKVKLVSDISEKIKELQDYDSKLDTKFFKIMNKGR
;
A
#
# COMPACT_ATOMS: atom_id res chain seq x y z
N MET A 1 28.93 10.35 33.31
CA MET A 1 29.27 9.55 32.12
C MET A 1 28.09 8.63 31.84
N SER A 2 27.41 8.73 30.69
CA SER A 2 26.19 7.96 30.43
C SER A 2 26.47 6.46 30.48
N THR A 3 25.58 5.66 31.07
CA THR A 3 25.69 4.19 31.15
C THR A 3 26.02 3.54 29.81
N LYS A 4 25.43 4.03 28.71
CA LYS A 4 25.71 3.59 27.34
C LYS A 4 27.19 3.72 26.93
N LEU A 5 27.87 4.79 27.37
CA LEU A 5 29.27 5.02 27.02
C LEU A 5 30.20 3.99 27.69
N ARG A 6 29.90 3.59 28.93
CA ARG A 6 30.64 2.53 29.63
C ARG A 6 30.45 1.18 28.93
N GLU A 7 29.23 0.87 28.48
CA GLU A 7 28.93 -0.35 27.73
C GLU A 7 29.69 -0.40 26.39
N TYR A 8 29.72 0.70 25.62
CA TYR A 8 30.49 0.76 24.37
C TYR A 8 32.00 0.58 24.59
N ILE A 9 32.56 1.20 25.64
CA ILE A 9 33.98 1.04 25.97
C ILE A 9 34.27 -0.42 26.37
N ALA A 10 33.41 -1.03 27.20
CA ALA A 10 33.58 -2.42 27.61
C ALA A 10 33.56 -3.38 26.41
N ILE A 11 32.60 -3.22 25.50
CA ILE A 11 32.52 -4.01 24.26
C ILE A 11 33.77 -3.79 23.40
N GLY A 12 34.21 -2.55 23.24
CA GLY A 12 35.42 -2.21 22.48
C GLY A 12 36.68 -2.89 23.03
N CYS A 13 36.90 -2.83 24.34
CA CYS A 13 38.03 -3.49 25.00
C CYS A 13 37.99 -5.02 24.82
N LEU A 14 36.81 -5.63 24.95
CA LEU A 14 36.62 -7.07 24.77
C LEU A 14 36.93 -7.51 23.32
N LEU A 15 36.58 -6.68 22.35
CA LEU A 15 36.86 -6.91 20.94
C LEU A 15 38.37 -6.82 20.65
N VAL A 16 39.04 -5.80 21.19
CA VAL A 16 40.50 -5.66 21.06
C VAL A 16 41.25 -6.83 21.69
N ILE A 17 40.88 -7.24 22.91
CA ILE A 17 41.51 -8.38 23.60
C ILE A 17 41.35 -9.66 22.76
N ASN A 18 40.16 -9.93 22.23
CA ASN A 18 39.94 -11.10 21.39
C ASN A 18 40.78 -11.06 20.11
N ILE A 19 40.89 -9.91 19.43
CA ILE A 19 41.74 -9.77 18.25
C ILE A 19 43.20 -10.06 18.61
N THR A 20 43.70 -9.51 19.72
CA THR A 20 45.08 -9.72 20.16
C THR A 20 45.36 -11.17 20.53
N VAL A 21 44.45 -11.84 21.24
CA VAL A 21 44.57 -13.27 21.59
C VAL A 21 44.54 -14.14 20.33
N PHE A 22 43.66 -13.81 19.38
CA PHE A 22 43.53 -14.52 18.12
C PHE A 22 44.79 -14.37 17.24
N LEU A 23 45.38 -13.18 17.21
CA LEU A 23 46.68 -12.92 16.58
C LEU A 23 47.79 -13.77 17.20
N GLY A 24 47.89 -13.81 18.54
CA GLY A 24 48.88 -14.64 19.23
C GLY A 24 48.70 -16.14 18.99
N LEU A 25 47.45 -16.60 18.83
CA LEU A 25 47.13 -17.99 18.45
C LEU A 25 47.56 -18.33 17.02
N ILE A 26 47.40 -17.39 16.09
CA ILE A 26 47.85 -17.56 14.70
C ILE A 26 49.37 -17.67 14.62
N ASP A 27 50.10 -16.81 15.35
CA ASP A 27 51.56 -16.87 15.42
C ASP A 27 52.06 -18.16 16.08
N LEU A 28 51.34 -18.69 17.08
CA LEU A 28 51.66 -19.98 17.71
C LEU A 28 51.44 -21.18 16.76
N LEU A 29 50.39 -21.13 15.93
CA LEU A 29 50.06 -22.22 15.00
C LEU A 29 50.95 -22.22 13.75
N PHE A 30 51.50 -21.07 13.37
CA PHE A 30 52.34 -20.91 12.17
C PHE A 30 53.64 -20.14 12.44
N PRO A 31 54.51 -20.64 13.35
CA PRO A 31 55.67 -19.91 13.84
C PRO A 31 56.70 -19.55 12.76
N ASP A 32 56.81 -20.38 11.71
CA ASP A 32 57.82 -20.20 10.65
C ASP A 32 57.23 -19.79 9.29
N ASN A 33 55.94 -19.44 9.22
CA ASN A 33 55.27 -19.12 7.95
C ASN A 33 54.50 -17.78 8.00
N PRO A 34 55.23 -16.64 8.00
CA PRO A 34 54.64 -15.30 8.10
C PRO A 34 53.70 -14.97 6.94
N THR A 35 53.85 -15.64 5.79
CA THR A 35 52.95 -15.49 4.66
C THR A 35 51.56 -16.05 4.98
N MET A 36 51.48 -17.14 5.73
CA MET A 36 50.21 -17.78 6.06
C MET A 36 49.48 -17.01 7.17
N THR A 37 50.20 -16.48 8.16
CA THR A 37 49.61 -15.60 9.20
C THR A 37 49.06 -14.31 8.59
N ALA A 38 49.83 -13.66 7.69
CA ALA A 38 49.36 -12.50 6.94
C ALA A 38 48.15 -12.81 6.05
N GLY A 39 48.10 -13.99 5.42
CA GLY A 39 46.97 -14.44 4.60
C GLY A 39 45.68 -14.61 5.41
N VAL A 40 45.74 -15.22 6.59
CA VAL A 40 44.58 -15.37 7.48
C VAL A 40 44.09 -14.02 7.98
N LEU A 41 45.01 -13.11 8.32
CA LEU A 41 44.66 -11.76 8.73
C LEU A 41 43.98 -10.95 7.62
N ALA A 42 44.52 -10.99 6.40
CA ALA A 42 43.91 -10.34 5.25
C ALA A 42 42.52 -10.91 4.94
N PHE A 43 42.33 -12.22 5.10
CA PHE A 43 41.04 -12.88 4.92
C PHE A 43 40.00 -12.40 5.95
N ILE A 44 40.35 -12.37 7.23
CA ILE A 44 39.45 -11.90 8.29
C ILE A 44 39.16 -10.40 8.13
N GLY A 45 40.19 -9.60 7.83
CA GLY A 45 40.04 -8.17 7.54
C GLY A 45 39.09 -7.91 6.37
N SER A 46 39.18 -8.71 5.32
CA SER A 46 38.26 -8.67 4.17
C SER A 46 36.81 -9.00 4.57
N ILE A 47 36.59 -10.04 5.38
CA ILE A 47 35.24 -10.42 5.87
C ILE A 47 34.63 -9.28 6.71
N ILE A 48 35.40 -8.75 7.67
CA ILE A 48 34.93 -7.66 8.54
C ILE A 48 34.66 -6.40 7.71
N GLY A 49 35.58 -6.05 6.81
CA GLY A 49 35.44 -4.90 5.92
C GLY A 49 34.23 -5.02 5.00
N GLY A 50 34.00 -6.19 4.41
CA GLY A 50 32.82 -6.48 3.59
C GLY A 50 31.52 -6.41 4.40
N GLY A 51 31.51 -6.95 5.62
CA GLY A 51 30.35 -6.89 6.53
C GLY A 51 29.97 -5.47 6.94
N LEU A 52 30.97 -4.66 7.33
CA LEU A 52 30.77 -3.23 7.66
C LEU A 52 30.25 -2.45 6.46
N THR A 53 30.80 -2.70 5.26
CA THR A 53 30.34 -2.06 4.02
C THR A 53 28.88 -2.40 3.74
N LEU A 54 28.49 -3.68 3.83
CA LEU A 54 27.11 -4.11 3.61
C LEU A 54 26.15 -3.47 4.62
N MET A 55 26.55 -3.36 5.89
CA MET A 55 25.77 -2.71 6.93
C MET A 55 25.59 -1.21 6.64
N GLY A 56 26.67 -0.52 6.23
CA GLY A 56 26.62 0.89 5.84
C GLY A 56 25.70 1.14 4.64
N VAL A 57 25.79 0.32 3.60
CA VAL A 57 24.90 0.38 2.42
C VAL A 57 23.45 0.16 2.83
N ARG A 58 23.15 -0.87 3.62
CA ARG A 58 21.79 -1.14 4.11
C ARG A 58 21.21 0.01 4.91
N TRP A 59 22.01 0.62 5.78
CA TRP A 59 21.56 1.78 6.57
C TRP A 59 21.26 2.98 5.68
N THR A 60 22.13 3.24 4.70
CA THR A 60 21.97 4.34 3.73
C THR A 60 20.71 4.17 2.89
N LEU A 61 20.49 2.98 2.31
CA LEU A 61 19.28 2.67 1.53
C LEU A 61 18.00 2.82 2.36
N LYS A 62 18.03 2.35 3.61
CA LYS A 62 16.89 2.49 4.52
C LYS A 62 16.58 3.95 4.85
N LYS A 63 17.61 4.76 5.07
CA LYS A 63 17.45 6.20 5.32
C LYS A 63 16.86 6.90 4.08
N GLN A 64 17.42 6.65 2.90
CA GLN A 64 16.91 7.21 1.64
C GLN A 64 15.44 6.82 1.37
N ALA A 65 15.07 5.57 1.64
CA ALA A 65 13.69 5.11 1.49
C ALA A 65 12.73 5.82 2.46
N ASN A 66 13.16 6.03 3.71
CA ASN A 66 12.38 6.75 4.71
C ASN A 66 12.22 8.23 4.34
N ASP A 67 13.30 8.88 3.91
CA ASP A 67 13.29 10.30 3.51
C ASP A 67 12.36 10.51 2.31
N ARG A 68 12.45 9.63 1.30
CA ARG A 68 11.54 9.63 0.15
C ARG A 68 10.08 9.44 0.59
N TYR A 69 9.83 8.51 1.51
CA TYR A 69 8.47 8.25 2.01
C TYR A 69 7.89 9.48 2.73
N ILE A 70 8.68 10.17 3.55
CA ILE A 70 8.25 11.40 4.23
C ILE A 70 7.85 12.49 3.21
N ILE A 71 8.65 12.64 2.14
CA ILE A 71 8.39 13.64 1.09
C ILE A 71 7.13 13.28 0.29
N GLU A 72 6.94 12.00 -0.05
CA GLU A 72 5.79 11.54 -0.85
C GLU A 72 4.48 11.48 -0.04
N PHE A 73 4.56 11.33 1.28
CA PHE A 73 3.41 11.05 2.14
C PHE A 73 2.24 12.05 1.99
N PRO A 74 2.45 13.39 1.99
CA PRO A 74 1.34 14.34 1.81
C PRO A 74 0.60 14.15 0.48
N LYS A 75 1.33 13.86 -0.61
CA LYS A 75 0.74 13.61 -1.93
C LYS A 75 -0.08 12.32 -1.93
N LYS A 76 0.44 11.26 -1.27
CA LYS A 76 -0.27 9.99 -1.11
C LYS A 76 -1.56 10.18 -0.32
N LYS A 77 -1.48 10.90 0.79
CA LYS A 77 -2.63 11.22 1.66
C LYS A 77 -3.72 11.96 0.88
N GLN A 78 -3.37 13.07 0.24
CA GLN A 78 -4.31 13.86 -0.56
C GLN A 78 -4.97 13.04 -1.68
N SER A 79 -4.20 12.18 -2.36
CA SER A 79 -4.73 11.33 -3.43
C SER A 79 -5.70 10.28 -2.89
N LEU A 80 -5.41 9.70 -1.72
CA LEU A 80 -6.29 8.75 -1.05
C LEU A 80 -7.58 9.42 -0.55
N ASP A 81 -7.47 10.60 0.07
CA ASP A 81 -8.63 11.39 0.51
C ASP A 81 -9.55 11.73 -0.68
N THR A 82 -8.97 12.13 -1.81
CA THR A 82 -9.72 12.43 -3.05
C THR A 82 -10.50 11.20 -3.53
N ILE A 83 -9.89 10.00 -3.47
CA ILE A 83 -10.56 8.75 -3.85
C ILE A 83 -11.72 8.46 -2.88
N ILE A 84 -11.47 8.53 -1.57
CA ILE A 84 -12.48 8.27 -0.54
C ILE A 84 -13.66 9.24 -0.68
N ASP A 85 -13.40 10.53 -0.88
CA ASP A 85 -14.42 11.55 -1.05
C ASP A 85 -15.28 11.30 -2.30
N ASN A 86 -14.64 10.96 -3.42
CA ASN A 86 -15.35 10.66 -4.67
C ASN A 86 -16.22 9.41 -4.54
N LEU A 87 -15.73 8.34 -3.90
CA LEU A 87 -16.53 7.14 -3.64
C LEU A 87 -17.68 7.43 -2.67
N THR A 88 -17.43 8.24 -1.64
CA THR A 88 -18.45 8.62 -0.66
C THR A 88 -19.58 9.43 -1.30
N LYS A 89 -19.29 10.29 -2.27
CA LYS A 89 -20.33 11.03 -3.04
C LYS A 89 -21.24 10.08 -3.80
N ILE A 90 -20.68 9.11 -4.52
CA ILE A 90 -21.47 8.09 -5.22
C ILE A 90 -22.35 7.29 -4.25
N ASN A 91 -21.85 7.03 -3.04
CA ASN A 91 -22.59 6.26 -2.04
C ASN A 91 -23.73 7.04 -1.36
N ARG A 92 -23.66 8.38 -1.33
CA ARG A 92 -24.64 9.24 -0.64
C ARG A 92 -25.70 9.83 -1.58
N GLU A 93 -25.33 10.10 -2.82
CA GLU A 93 -26.24 10.64 -3.80
C GLU A 93 -26.95 9.49 -4.52
N ASP A 94 -28.19 9.68 -4.95
CA ASP A 94 -28.86 8.84 -5.95
C ASP A 94 -28.19 9.10 -7.32
N HIS A 95 -26.87 8.92 -7.34
CA HIS A 95 -25.99 9.29 -8.43
C HIS A 95 -26.41 8.49 -9.66
N SER A 96 -26.31 9.09 -10.85
CA SER A 96 -26.77 8.49 -12.11
C SER A 96 -26.22 7.08 -12.37
N TYR A 97 -25.08 6.70 -11.79
CA TYR A 97 -24.49 5.36 -11.90
C TYR A 97 -25.23 4.27 -11.11
N VAL A 98 -26.02 4.68 -10.11
CA VAL A 98 -26.74 3.81 -9.17
C VAL A 98 -28.25 3.80 -9.49
N SER A 99 -28.71 4.74 -10.33
CA SER A 99 -30.09 4.84 -10.79
C SER A 99 -30.31 4.01 -12.05
N TYR A 100 -31.32 3.12 -12.05
CA TYR A 100 -31.72 2.35 -13.23
C TYR A 100 -32.69 3.10 -14.15
N ASN A 101 -33.21 4.26 -13.72
CA ASN A 101 -34.19 5.06 -14.46
C ASN A 101 -33.59 5.80 -15.66
N PHE A 102 -32.31 6.12 -15.59
CA PHE A 102 -31.51 6.58 -16.71
C PHE A 102 -30.55 5.44 -16.98
N GLY A 103 -30.61 4.82 -18.16
CA GLY A 103 -29.68 3.74 -18.51
C GLY A 103 -28.25 4.15 -18.11
N PRO A 104 -27.48 3.22 -17.52
CA PRO A 104 -26.18 3.58 -16.97
C PRO A 104 -25.34 4.25 -18.05
N ASN A 105 -24.91 5.50 -17.81
CA ASN A 105 -24.00 6.14 -18.75
C ASN A 105 -22.62 5.51 -18.57
N GLU A 106 -22.41 4.36 -19.23
CA GLU A 106 -21.20 3.56 -19.18
C GLU A 106 -19.96 4.41 -19.52
N TYR A 107 -20.12 5.42 -20.38
CA TYR A 107 -19.08 6.39 -20.69
C TYR A 107 -18.67 7.23 -19.47
N ASP A 108 -19.63 7.79 -18.75
CA ASP A 108 -19.35 8.64 -17.60
C ASP A 108 -18.71 7.83 -16.46
N LEU A 109 -19.17 6.59 -16.24
CA LEU A 109 -18.61 5.72 -15.22
C LEU A 109 -17.19 5.25 -15.57
N SER A 110 -16.98 4.80 -16.81
CA SER A 110 -15.65 4.37 -17.24
C SER A 110 -14.63 5.51 -17.15
N LYS A 111 -15.05 6.75 -17.48
CA LYS A 111 -14.26 7.95 -17.27
C LYS A 111 -13.96 8.18 -15.79
N PHE A 112 -14.98 8.11 -14.92
CA PHE A 112 -14.82 8.27 -13.47
C PHE A 112 -13.84 7.23 -12.88
N LEU A 113 -14.03 5.95 -13.18
CA LEU A 113 -13.15 4.87 -12.69
C LEU A 113 -11.72 5.01 -13.24
N ARG A 114 -11.56 5.49 -14.47
CA ARG A 114 -10.24 5.82 -15.03
C ARG A 114 -9.56 6.94 -14.25
N GLU A 115 -10.28 8.00 -13.88
CA GLU A 115 -9.74 9.10 -13.07
C GLU A 115 -9.35 8.62 -11.66
N LEU A 116 -10.16 7.76 -11.05
CA LEU A 116 -9.80 7.12 -9.77
C LEU A 116 -8.55 6.25 -9.90
N LYS A 117 -8.43 5.43 -10.95
CA LYS A 117 -7.24 4.62 -11.21
C LYS A 117 -5.98 5.48 -11.35
N ILE A 118 -6.06 6.57 -12.13
CA ILE A 118 -4.93 7.52 -12.28
C ILE A 118 -4.57 8.11 -10.92
N THR A 119 -5.55 8.53 -10.13
CA THR A 119 -5.32 9.07 -8.78
C THR A 119 -4.68 8.03 -7.86
N ALA A 120 -5.13 6.77 -7.93
CA ALA A 120 -4.61 5.67 -7.13
C ALA A 120 -3.14 5.36 -7.42
N THR A 121 -2.66 5.58 -8.65
CA THR A 121 -1.23 5.43 -8.97
C THR A 121 -0.32 6.38 -8.18
N ASN A 122 -0.85 7.51 -7.71
CA ASN A 122 -0.11 8.43 -6.85
C ASN A 122 0.00 7.93 -5.39
N VAL A 123 -0.81 6.93 -4.99
CA VAL A 123 -0.75 6.31 -3.67
C VAL A 123 0.20 5.10 -3.71
N ASP A 124 -0.27 4.00 -4.31
CA ASP A 124 0.48 2.77 -4.58
C ASP A 124 -0.40 1.72 -5.32
N GLY A 125 0.19 0.54 -5.57
CA GLY A 125 -0.49 -0.57 -6.24
C GLY A 125 -1.60 -1.24 -5.44
N VAL A 126 -1.62 -1.12 -4.10
CA VAL A 126 -2.69 -1.71 -3.28
C VAL A 126 -3.98 -0.95 -3.54
N VAL A 127 -3.92 0.38 -3.45
CA VAL A 127 -5.08 1.24 -3.72
C VAL A 127 -5.52 1.14 -5.19
N TYR A 128 -4.58 1.06 -6.14
CA TYR A 128 -4.91 0.85 -7.55
C TYR A 128 -5.71 -0.44 -7.78
N ASN A 129 -5.29 -1.55 -7.18
CA ASN A 129 -5.99 -2.82 -7.31
C ASN A 129 -7.39 -2.77 -6.65
N SER A 130 -7.55 -2.07 -5.54
CA SER A 130 -8.87 -1.85 -4.94
C SER A 130 -9.84 -1.14 -5.91
N ILE A 131 -9.37 -0.17 -6.71
CA ILE A 131 -10.20 0.48 -7.72
C ILE A 131 -10.49 -0.44 -8.91
N VAL A 132 -9.53 -1.28 -9.32
CA VAL A 132 -9.76 -2.30 -10.36
C VAL A 132 -10.81 -3.31 -9.94
N ASP A 133 -10.80 -3.74 -8.67
CA ASP A 133 -11.81 -4.67 -8.16
C ASP A 133 -13.19 -4.01 -8.11
N LEU A 134 -13.25 -2.73 -7.73
CA LEU A 134 -14.49 -1.96 -7.78
C LEU A 134 -15.04 -1.83 -9.21
N GLU A 135 -14.18 -1.62 -10.22
CA GLU A 135 -14.57 -1.59 -11.64
C GLU A 135 -15.22 -2.92 -12.07
N LYS A 136 -14.70 -4.06 -11.60
CA LYS A 136 -15.34 -5.37 -11.85
C LYS A 136 -16.71 -5.46 -11.19
N THR A 137 -16.86 -4.98 -9.96
CA THR A 137 -18.16 -4.94 -9.25
C THR A 137 -19.18 -4.15 -10.04
N PHE A 138 -18.82 -2.96 -10.52
CA PHE A 138 -19.68 -2.15 -11.37
C PHE A 138 -20.07 -2.87 -12.67
N LYS A 139 -19.11 -3.52 -13.33
CA LYS A 139 -19.39 -4.29 -14.56
C LYS A 139 -20.43 -5.39 -14.32
N VAL A 140 -20.25 -6.17 -13.26
CA VAL A 140 -21.20 -7.24 -12.88
C VAL A 140 -22.58 -6.65 -12.56
N TYR A 141 -22.63 -5.52 -11.86
CA TYR A 141 -23.89 -4.83 -11.58
C TYR A 141 -24.63 -4.45 -12.86
N PHE A 142 -23.97 -3.83 -13.86
CA PHE A 142 -24.65 -3.45 -15.10
C PHE A 142 -25.10 -4.64 -15.93
N GLU A 143 -24.29 -5.71 -16.00
CA GLU A 143 -24.70 -6.95 -16.65
C GLU A 143 -25.99 -7.50 -16.01
N GLN A 144 -26.11 -7.45 -14.68
CA GLN A 144 -27.30 -7.90 -13.97
C GLN A 144 -28.50 -6.95 -14.13
N VAL A 145 -28.27 -5.63 -14.18
CA VAL A 145 -29.32 -4.64 -14.44
C VAL A 145 -29.95 -4.87 -15.81
N GLU A 146 -29.16 -5.10 -16.85
CA GLU A 146 -29.68 -5.40 -18.20
C GLU A 146 -30.45 -6.72 -18.24
N LEU A 147 -30.02 -7.73 -17.47
CA LEU A 147 -30.73 -9.01 -17.37
C LEU A 147 -32.09 -8.92 -16.68
N TYR A 148 -32.26 -7.99 -15.73
CA TYR A 148 -33.49 -7.89 -14.92
C TYR A 148 -34.46 -6.80 -15.40
N LYS A 149 -34.10 -6.00 -16.39
CA LYS A 149 -35.00 -5.01 -17.00
C LYS A 149 -36.06 -5.69 -17.85
N GLU A 150 -37.23 -5.89 -17.27
CA GLU A 150 -38.43 -6.29 -18.01
C GLU A 150 -39.46 -5.16 -17.95
N TYR A 151 -39.99 -4.81 -19.12
CA TYR A 151 -40.94 -3.72 -19.26
C TYR A 151 -42.33 -4.26 -19.61
N GLN A 152 -43.34 -3.66 -18.99
CA GLN A 152 -44.74 -3.83 -19.33
C GLN A 152 -45.28 -2.55 -20.00
N ASN A 153 -46.06 -2.74 -21.06
CA ASN A 153 -46.75 -1.64 -21.72
C ASN A 153 -48.01 -1.27 -20.93
N VAL A 154 -48.01 -0.12 -20.28
CA VAL A 154 -49.17 0.36 -19.53
C VAL A 154 -49.89 1.42 -20.36
N HIS A 155 -51.09 1.09 -20.85
CA HIS A 155 -51.87 1.92 -21.80
C HIS A 155 -52.46 3.21 -21.20
N GLN A 156 -52.15 3.60 -19.96
CA GLN A 156 -52.96 4.59 -19.26
C GLN A 156 -52.63 6.05 -19.59
N VAL A 157 -51.37 6.43 -19.87
CA VAL A 157 -51.02 7.81 -20.30
C VAL A 157 -49.69 7.81 -21.06
N GLY A 158 -49.70 7.50 -22.37
CA GLY A 158 -48.51 7.54 -23.22
C GLY A 158 -47.69 6.23 -23.29
N TRP A 159 -46.88 6.10 -24.34
CA TRP A 159 -46.03 4.92 -24.63
C TRP A 159 -44.77 4.86 -23.76
N THR A 160 -44.87 5.17 -22.47
CA THR A 160 -43.75 5.00 -21.54
C THR A 160 -43.72 3.57 -21.03
N PRO A 161 -42.73 2.75 -21.40
CA PRO A 161 -42.57 1.42 -20.84
C PRO A 161 -42.30 1.54 -19.33
N LEU A 162 -43.10 0.84 -18.52
CA LEU A 162 -42.90 0.77 -17.06
C LEU A 162 -42.26 -0.56 -16.70
N LEU A 163 -41.37 -0.57 -15.71
CA LEU A 163 -40.82 -1.83 -15.20
C LEU A 163 -41.94 -2.69 -14.59
N THR A 164 -41.79 -4.01 -14.67
CA THR A 164 -42.62 -4.92 -13.87
C THR A 164 -42.27 -4.75 -12.39
N GLU A 165 -43.21 -5.06 -11.48
CA GLU A 165 -42.96 -5.02 -10.04
C GLU A 165 -41.80 -5.96 -9.63
N GLU A 166 -41.73 -7.13 -10.26
CA GLU A 166 -40.64 -8.09 -10.04
C GLU A 166 -39.28 -7.53 -10.46
N SER A 167 -39.20 -6.93 -11.65
CA SER A 167 -37.98 -6.25 -12.14
C SER A 167 -37.56 -5.11 -11.21
N TYR A 168 -38.52 -4.29 -10.77
CA TYR A 168 -38.26 -3.20 -9.83
C TYR A 168 -37.64 -3.72 -8.54
N LEU A 169 -38.21 -4.76 -7.93
CA LEU A 169 -37.69 -5.35 -6.68
C LEU A 169 -36.27 -5.93 -6.87
N LYS A 170 -36.01 -6.62 -7.98
CA LYS A 170 -34.67 -7.16 -8.30
C LYS A 170 -33.64 -6.04 -8.47
N LEU A 171 -33.99 -4.98 -9.19
CA LEU A 171 -33.11 -3.83 -9.42
C LEU A 171 -32.82 -3.07 -8.12
N GLU A 172 -33.80 -2.94 -7.22
CA GLU A 172 -33.59 -2.33 -5.91
C GLU A 172 -32.65 -3.16 -5.03
N GLN A 173 -32.78 -4.49 -5.05
CA GLN A 173 -31.85 -5.38 -4.35
C GLN A 173 -30.42 -5.26 -4.88
N LEU A 174 -30.24 -5.18 -6.21
CA LEU A 174 -28.93 -4.97 -6.82
C LEU A 174 -28.33 -3.63 -6.42
N LYS A 175 -29.15 -2.57 -6.40
CA LYS A 175 -28.74 -1.24 -5.97
C LYS A 175 -28.21 -1.26 -4.54
N VAL A 176 -28.98 -1.84 -3.61
CA VAL A 176 -28.57 -1.98 -2.20
C VAL A 176 -27.27 -2.75 -2.08
N LYS A 177 -27.09 -3.82 -2.86
CA LYS A 177 -25.85 -4.59 -2.88
C LYS A 177 -24.66 -3.77 -3.36
N LEU A 178 -24.78 -3.05 -4.47
CA LEU A 178 -23.70 -2.20 -4.99
C LEU A 178 -23.28 -1.12 -3.99
N VAL A 179 -24.26 -0.46 -3.35
CA VAL A 179 -24.02 0.55 -2.29
C VAL A 179 -23.27 -0.07 -1.10
N SER A 180 -23.63 -1.30 -0.72
CA SER A 180 -22.91 -2.05 0.32
C SER A 180 -21.46 -2.35 -0.09
N ASP A 181 -21.24 -2.84 -1.31
CA ASP A 181 -19.90 -3.16 -1.82
C ASP A 181 -19.00 -1.91 -1.90
N ILE A 182 -19.55 -0.76 -2.34
CA ILE A 182 -18.85 0.53 -2.33
C ILE A 182 -18.50 0.95 -0.91
N SER A 183 -19.44 0.81 0.04
CA SER A 183 -19.23 1.15 1.45
C SER A 183 -18.12 0.31 2.09
N GLU A 184 -18.07 -0.98 1.78
CA GLU A 184 -16.99 -1.87 2.20
C GLU A 184 -15.63 -1.41 1.65
N LYS A 185 -15.56 -1.06 0.36
CA LYS A 185 -14.33 -0.54 -0.25
C LYS A 185 -13.88 0.78 0.36
N ILE A 186 -14.80 1.69 0.69
CA ILE A 186 -14.47 2.93 1.41
C ILE A 186 -13.81 2.61 2.75
N LYS A 187 -14.37 1.66 3.50
CA LYS A 187 -13.83 1.25 4.81
C LYS A 187 -12.43 0.64 4.68
N GLU A 188 -12.20 -0.23 3.70
CA GLU A 188 -10.86 -0.79 3.43
C GLU A 188 -9.82 0.31 3.14
N LEU A 189 -10.20 1.34 2.38
CA LEU A 189 -9.34 2.47 2.06
C LEU A 189 -9.06 3.36 3.28
N GLN A 190 -10.03 3.56 4.17
CA GLN A 190 -9.84 4.26 5.44
C GLN A 190 -8.93 3.48 6.42
N ASP A 191 -9.05 2.15 6.44
CA ASP A 191 -8.14 1.29 7.20
C ASP A 191 -6.72 1.35 6.63
N TYR A 192 -6.60 1.44 5.30
CA TYR A 192 -5.31 1.64 4.63
C TYR A 192 -4.69 3.00 4.96
N ASP A 193 -5.51 4.05 4.96
CA ASP A 193 -5.11 5.40 5.34
C ASP A 193 -4.49 5.45 6.76
N SER A 194 -5.15 4.79 7.71
CA SER A 194 -4.66 4.65 9.09
C SER A 194 -3.29 3.94 9.16
N LYS A 195 -3.03 2.97 8.27
CA LYS A 195 -1.73 2.29 8.17
C LYS A 195 -0.65 3.20 7.61
N LEU A 196 -0.98 4.08 6.65
CA LEU A 196 -0.05 5.08 6.12
C LEU A 196 0.36 6.06 7.23
N ASP A 197 -0.60 6.59 7.98
CA ASP A 197 -0.33 7.49 9.11
C ASP A 197 0.58 6.83 10.15
N THR A 198 0.24 5.60 10.55
CA THR A 198 1.04 4.83 11.52
C THR A 198 2.48 4.65 11.03
N LYS A 199 2.67 4.32 9.75
CA LYS A 199 3.99 4.17 9.13
C LYS A 199 4.75 5.50 9.10
N PHE A 200 4.10 6.59 8.75
CA PHE A 200 4.68 7.93 8.74
C PHE A 200 5.18 8.35 10.13
N PHE A 201 4.33 8.26 11.17
CA PHE A 201 4.73 8.61 12.53
C PHE A 201 5.85 7.71 13.07
N LYS A 202 5.83 6.42 12.74
CA LYS A 202 6.91 5.49 13.10
C LYS A 202 8.25 5.86 12.47
N ILE A 203 8.26 6.38 11.24
CA ILE A 203 9.47 6.85 10.56
C ILE A 203 9.95 8.16 11.19
N MET A 204 9.04 9.12 11.38
CA MET A 204 9.34 10.42 12.00
C MET A 204 9.93 10.29 13.41
N ASN A 205 9.37 9.40 14.24
CA ASN A 205 9.84 9.19 15.61
C ASN A 205 11.18 8.44 15.68
N LYS A 206 11.60 7.72 14.63
CA LYS A 206 12.91 7.07 14.56
C LYS A 206 14.04 8.00 14.12
N GLY A 207 13.70 9.16 13.56
CA GLY A 207 14.67 10.18 13.13
C GLY A 207 15.02 11.20 14.20
N ARG A 208 14.36 11.15 15.36
CA ARG A 208 14.66 11.95 16.57
C ARG A 208 15.47 11.11 17.55
#